data_AF-A0A1Y5ZTT3-F1
#
_entry.id   AF-A0A1Y5ZTT3-F1
#
_cell.length_a   1.000
_cell.length_b   1.000
_cell.length_c   1.000
_cell.angle_alpha   90.00
_cell.angle_beta   90.00
_cell.angle_gamma   90.00
#
_symmetry.space_group_name_H-M   'P 1'
#
loop_
_entity.id
_entity.type
_entity.pdbx_description
1 polymer ?
#
loop_
_entity_poly.entity_id
_entity_poly.type
_entity_poly.pdbx_seq_one_letter_code
_entity_poly.pdbx_strand_id
1 'polypeptide(L)' 'MQKRIVHFEGLVVFIAAIYAYSVYEFSWIIFFLFLLAPDLSMLAYGINNHVGAKIYNICHIYILYR' A
#
# COMPACT_ATOMS: atom_id res chain seq x y z
N MET A 1 -3.87 -18.74 4.29
CA MET A 1 -2.66 -18.22 3.60
C MET A 1 -1.57 -18.01 4.63
N GLN A 2 -0.35 -18.52 4.38
CA GLN A 2 0.74 -18.48 5.35
C GLN A 2 1.08 -17.02 5.70
N LYS A 3 0.68 -16.56 6.90
CA LYS A 3 0.85 -15.16 7.36
C LYS A 3 2.28 -14.65 7.15
N ARG A 4 3.27 -15.53 7.22
CA ARG A 4 4.70 -15.24 7.01
C ARG A 4 5.03 -14.73 5.61
N ILE A 5 4.34 -15.21 4.57
CA ILE A 5 4.58 -14.80 3.17
C ILE A 5 4.20 -13.33 2.98
N VAL A 6 2.99 -12.94 3.43
CA VAL A 6 2.49 -11.56 3.34
C VAL A 6 3.38 -10.57 4.11
N HIS A 7 3.90 -10.96 5.27
CA HIS A 7 4.85 -10.12 6.02
C HIS A 7 6.17 -9.95 5.28
N PHE A 8 6.66 -11.01 4.61
CA PHE A 8 7.88 -10.94 3.82
C PHE A 8 7.69 -10.06 2.58
N GLU A 9 6.56 -10.18 1.89
CA GLU A 9 6.20 -9.32 0.76
C GLU A 9 6.15 -7.85 1.18
N GLY A 10 5.48 -7.54 2.29
CA GLY A 10 5.44 -6.18 2.86
C GLY A 10 6.82 -5.65 3.20
N LEU A 11 7.69 -6.49 3.80
CA LEU A 11 9.06 -6.12 4.14
C LEU A 11 9.91 -5.82 2.89
N VAL A 12 9.80 -6.63 1.84
CA VAL A 12 10.51 -6.42 0.58
C VAL A 12 10.07 -5.11 -0.08
N VAL A 13 8.76 -4.85 -0.14
CA VAL A 13 8.22 -3.60 -0.68
C VAL A 13 8.69 -2.39 0.13
N PHE A 14 8.71 -2.50 1.47
CA PHE A 14 9.18 -1.44 2.34
C PHE A 14 10.66 -1.10 2.12
N ILE A 15 11.53 -2.10 2.03
CA ILE A 15 12.96 -1.88 1.74
C ILE A 15 13.16 -1.27 0.36
N ALA A 16 12.43 -1.76 -0.66
CA ALA A 16 12.50 -1.20 -2.01
C ALA A 16 12.08 0.27 -2.05
N ALA A 17 11.05 0.64 -1.28
CA ALA A 17 10.60 2.02 -1.17
C ALA A 17 11.64 2.93 -0.49
N ILE A 18 12.27 2.47 0.60
CA ILE A 18 13.37 3.19 1.26
C ILE A 18 14.53 3.41 0.29
N TYR A 19 14.91 2.37 -0.45
CA TYR A 19 15.99 2.45 -1.44
C TYR A 19 15.66 3.48 -2.54
N ALA A 20 14.45 3.44 -3.10
CA ALA A 20 14.02 4.41 -4.09
C ALA A 20 14.05 5.85 -3.53
N TYR A 21 13.50 6.09 -2.34
CA TYR A 21 13.52 7.43 -1.72
C TYR A 21 14.94 7.93 -1.46
N SER A 22 15.87 7.03 -1.11
CA SER A 22 17.28 7.36 -0.90
C SER A 22 17.98 7.73 -2.19
N VAL A 23 17.71 7.00 -3.29
CA VAL A 23 18.34 7.23 -4.61
C VAL A 23 17.82 8.51 -5.27
N TYR A 24 16.54 8.81 -5.15
CA TYR A 24 15.92 9.98 -5.77
C TYR A 24 15.94 11.24 -4.89
N GLU A 25 16.59 11.19 -3.72
CA GLU A 25 16.68 12.29 -2.75
C GLU A 25 15.33 12.95 -2.43
N PHE A 26 14.27 12.14 -2.41
CA PHE A 26 12.93 12.63 -2.12
C PHE A 26 12.79 13.04 -0.65
N SER A 27 11.77 13.86 -0.35
CA SER A 27 11.52 14.29 1.03
C SER A 27 11.12 13.13 1.91
N TRP A 28 11.97 12.82 2.89
CA TRP A 28 11.70 11.82 3.93
C TRP A 28 10.43 12.11 4.73
N ILE A 29 10.05 13.38 4.88
CA ILE A 29 8.80 13.77 5.56
C ILE A 29 7.59 13.26 4.79
N ILE A 30 7.62 13.36 3.46
CA ILE A 30 6.55 12.88 2.57
C ILE A 30 6.49 11.35 2.61
N PHE A 31 7.65 10.67 2.66
CA PHE A 31 7.71 9.22 2.86
C PHE A 31 6.98 8.77 4.13
N PHE A 32 7.34 9.34 5.28
CA PHE A 32 6.70 8.98 6.56
C PHE A 32 5.23 9.34 6.59
N LEU A 33 4.84 10.46 5.98
CA LEU A 33 3.44 10.85 5.86
C LEU A 33 2.64 9.79 5.08
N PHE A 34 3.15 9.33 3.93
CA PHE A 34 2.48 8.28 3.14
C PHE A 34 2.55 6.90 3.78
N LEU A 35 3.61 6.59 4.52
CA LEU A 35 3.75 5.32 5.24
C LEU A 35 2.70 5.18 6.35
N LEU A 36 2.41 6.29 7.04
CA LEU A 36 1.41 6.36 8.12
C LEU A 36 0.01 6.75 7.62
N ALA A 37 -0.10 7.20 6.37
CA ALA A 37 -1.35 7.62 5.80
C ALA A 37 -2.33 6.44 5.78
N PRO A 38 -3.62 6.68 6.07
CA PRO A 38 -4.64 5.68 5.83
C PRO A 38 -4.65 5.36 4.34
N ASP A 39 -4.95 4.11 4.03
CA ASP A 39 -5.05 3.64 2.66
C ASP A 39 -6.06 4.49 1.87
N LEU A 40 -5.59 5.15 0.79
CA LEU A 40 -6.44 6.05 0.00
C LEU A 40 -7.62 5.32 -0.64
N SER A 41 -7.50 4.02 -0.91
CA SER A 41 -8.60 3.23 -1.49
C SER A 41 -9.74 3.04 -0.49
N MET A 42 -9.50 3.19 0.82
CA MET A 42 -10.56 3.21 1.83
C MET A 42 -11.46 4.44 1.74
N LEU A 43 -10.97 5.58 1.21
CA LEU A 43 -11.80 6.78 1.02
C LEU A 43 -12.96 6.51 0.06
N ALA A 44 -12.81 5.56 -0.87
CA ALA A 44 -13.87 5.18 -1.80
C ALA A 44 -15.10 4.56 -1.12
N TYR A 45 -14.96 4.03 0.10
CA TYR A 45 -16.10 3.55 0.89
C TYR A 45 -17.04 4.68 1.33
N GLY A 46 -16.56 5.93 1.37
CA GLY A 46 -17.38 7.10 1.68
C GLY A 46 -18.43 7.43 0.61
N ILE A 47 -18.24 6.96 -0.62
CA ILE A 47 -19.18 7.18 -1.73
C ILE A 47 -20.28 6.11 -1.72
N ASN A 48 -19.88 4.84 -1.71
CA ASN A 48 -20.80 3.70 -1.64
C ASN A 48 -20.00 2.44 -1.29
N ASN A 49 -20.61 1.53 -0.52
CA ASN A 49 -19.97 0.26 -0.13
C ASN A 49 -19.59 -0.62 -1.34
N HIS A 50 -20.38 -0.63 -2.41
CA HIS A 50 -20.08 -1.40 -3.63
C HIS A 50 -18.94 -0.82 -4.46
N VAL A 51 -18.88 0.52 -4.56
CA VAL A 51 -17.83 1.23 -5.30
C VAL A 51 -16.52 1.18 -4.52
N GLY A 52 -16.59 1.39 -3.20
CA GLY A 52 -15.48 1.24 -2.27
C GLY A 52 -14.85 -0.15 -2.35
N ALA A 53 -15.66 -1.22 -2.26
CA ALA A 53 -15.15 -2.59 -2.36
C ALA A 53 -14.48 -2.89 -3.71
N LYS A 54 -15.01 -2.35 -4.83
CA LYS A 54 -14.37 -2.51 -6.16
C LYS A 54 -13.02 -1.79 -6.22
N ILE A 55 -12.98 -0.52 -5.80
CA ILE A 55 -11.75 0.29 -5.84
C ILE A 55 -10.70 -0.28 -4.88
N TYR A 56 -11.11 -0.67 -3.67
CA TYR A 56 -10.26 -1.31 -2.69
C TYR A 56 -9.66 -2.61 -3.25
N ASN A 57 -10.49 -3.49 -3.82
CA ASN A 57 -9.99 -4.69 -4.47
C ASN A 57 -9.02 -4.40 -5.62
N ILE A 58 -9.27 -3.38 -6.45
CA ILE A 58 -8.38 -3.02 -7.56
C ILE A 58 -7.03 -2.52 -7.04
N CYS A 59 -7.02 -1.62 -6.05
CA CYS A 59 -5.79 -1.10 -5.45
C CYS A 59 -5.01 -2.18 -4.69
N HIS A 60 -5.71 -3.16 -4.10
CA HIS A 60 -5.10 -4.27 -3.37
C HIS A 60 -4.81 -5.51 -4.23
N ILE A 61 -5.04 -5.48 -5.55
CA ILE A 61 -4.47 -6.48 -6.48
C ILE A 61 -2.96 -6.17 -6.60
N TYR A 62 -2.21 -6.51 -5.57
CA TYR A 62 -0.75 -6.55 -5.63
C TYR A 62 -0.29 -7.88 -6.22
N ILE A 63 -0.90 -8.97 -5.77
CA ILE A 63 -0.65 -10.33 -6.23
C ILE A 63 -2.01 -11.00 -6.34
N LEU A 64 -2.31 -11.54 -7.53
CA LEU A 64 -3.56 -12.25 -7.84
C LEU A 64 -3.55 -13.63 -7.16
N TYR A 65 -3.53 -13.63 -5.82
CA TYR A 65 -3.68 -14.80 -4.98
C TYR A 65 -4.81 -14.50 -3.99
N ARG A 66 -6.05 -14.54 -4.48
CA ARG A 66 -7.21 -14.72 -3.61
C ARG A 66 -7.65 -16.18 -3.70
#